data_AF-A0A3S5AFV5-F1
#
_entry.id   AF-A0A3S5AFV5-F1
#
_cell.length_a   1.000
_cell.length_b   1.000
_cell.length_c   1.000
_cell.angle_alpha   90.00
_cell.angle_beta   90.00
_cell.angle_gamma   90.00
#
_symmetry.space_group_name_H-M   'P 1'
#
loop_
_entity.id
_entity.type
_entity.pdbx_description
1 polymer ?
#
loop_
_entity_poly.entity_id
_entity_poly.type
_entity_poly.pdbx_seq_one_letter_code
_entity_poly.pdbx_strand_id
1 'polypeptide(L)'
;MGFAHLEPPFCIRCVQYTNEDQDVGDTLGSVLKGFFGFGGRKEEIARLPTASTCFNLLKLPNYNSRSVLRDKLRYAIRSNAGFELS
;
A
#
# COMPACT_ATOMS: atom_id res chain seq x y z
N MET A 1 -19.69 16.88 -14.07
CA MET A 1 -18.42 16.42 -14.65
C MET A 1 -17.47 16.12 -13.50
N GLY A 2 -16.92 14.91 -13.41
CA GLY A 2 -16.20 14.42 -12.23
C GLY A 2 -16.68 13.01 -11.87
N PHE A 3 -16.42 12.58 -10.64
CA PHE A 3 -16.72 11.23 -10.15
C PHE A 3 -18.21 10.98 -9.79
N ALA A 4 -19.12 11.89 -10.18
CA ALA A 4 -20.50 11.93 -9.70
C ALA A 4 -21.42 10.79 -10.22
N HIS A 5 -21.09 10.20 -11.36
CA HIS A 5 -21.88 9.11 -11.97
C HIS A 5 -21.12 7.78 -11.99
N LEU A 6 -20.11 7.63 -11.14
CA LEU A 6 -19.39 6.37 -11.03
C LEU A 6 -20.20 5.35 -10.22
N GLU A 7 -20.35 4.15 -10.77
CA GLU A 7 -20.86 2.99 -10.06
C GLU A 7 -19.77 1.92 -10.00
N PRO A 8 -19.20 1.63 -8.81
CA PRO A 8 -19.46 2.26 -7.51
C PRO A 8 -18.88 3.70 -7.41
N PRO A 9 -19.35 4.54 -6.45
CA PRO A 9 -18.78 5.86 -6.23
C PRO A 9 -17.28 5.84 -5.98
N PHE A 10 -16.57 6.87 -6.44
CA PHE A 10 -15.14 6.97 -6.17
C PHE A 10 -14.86 7.05 -4.67
N CYS A 11 -13.91 6.22 -4.21
CA CYS A 11 -13.57 6.12 -2.80
C CYS A 11 -12.05 6.12 -2.59
N ILE A 12 -11.61 6.81 -1.54
CA ILE A 12 -10.23 6.76 -1.06
C ILE A 12 -10.23 6.04 0.27
N ARG A 13 -9.49 4.93 0.37
CA ARG A 13 -9.42 4.13 1.60
C ARG A 13 -7.99 4.02 2.08
N CYS A 14 -7.78 4.34 3.35
CA CYS A 14 -6.54 3.99 4.04
C CYS A 14 -6.55 2.49 4.32
N VAL A 15 -5.49 1.81 3.90
CA VAL A 15 -5.30 0.37 4.09
C VAL A 15 -4.08 0.13 4.96
N GLN A 16 -4.26 -0.76 5.92
CA GLN A 16 -3.17 -1.28 6.71
C GLN A 16 -2.62 -2.50 5.99
N TYR A 17 -1.36 -2.42 5.59
CA TYR A 17 -0.64 -3.55 5.05
C TYR A 17 0.09 -4.21 6.21
N THR A 18 -0.38 -5.39 6.60
CA THR A 18 0.45 -6.31 7.38
C THR A 18 1.59 -6.77 6.48
N ASN A 19 2.76 -7.02 7.03
CA ASN A 19 3.94 -7.49 6.28
C ASN A 19 3.79 -8.96 5.81
N GLU A 20 2.57 -9.38 5.50
CA GLU A 20 2.20 -10.76 5.15
C GLU A 20 2.36 -11.05 3.66
N ASP A 21 2.67 -10.04 2.83
CA ASP A 21 2.94 -10.20 1.39
C ASP A 21 4.44 -10.17 1.03
N GLN A 22 5.35 -10.39 1.99
CA GLN A 22 6.69 -10.83 1.62
C GLN A 22 6.72 -12.35 1.68
N ASP A 23 6.70 -12.97 0.51
CA ASP A 23 7.10 -14.36 0.28
C ASP A 23 8.56 -14.59 0.75
N VAL A 24 8.77 -14.60 2.07
CA VAL A 24 9.92 -15.28 2.67
C VAL A 24 9.49 -16.71 2.88
N GLY A 25 9.72 -17.51 1.83
CA GLY A 25 9.74 -18.95 1.94
C GLY A 25 10.65 -19.36 3.10
N ASP A 26 10.05 -20.17 3.97
CA ASP A 26 10.67 -21.29 4.67
C ASP A 26 11.75 -21.04 5.75
N THR A 27 11.72 -21.98 6.70
CA THR A 27 12.77 -22.36 7.66
C THR A 27 12.91 -21.53 8.94
N LEU A 28 12.43 -22.13 10.04
CA LEU A 28 12.92 -22.02 11.43
C LEU A 28 12.95 -20.65 12.14
N GLY A 29 12.99 -19.53 11.43
CA GLY A 29 13.19 -18.19 11.99
C GLY A 29 12.00 -17.66 12.80
N SER A 30 10.79 -18.17 12.53
CA SER A 30 9.55 -17.69 13.19
C SER A 30 9.48 -18.00 14.68
N VAL A 31 10.14 -19.07 15.17
CA VAL A 31 10.13 -19.40 16.60
C VAL A 31 11.15 -18.60 17.41
N LEU A 32 12.26 -18.15 16.82
CA LEU A 32 13.22 -17.29 17.53
C LEU A 32 12.73 -15.85 17.68
N LYS A 33 11.93 -15.34 16.72
CA LYS A 33 11.42 -13.96 16.75
C LYS A 33 10.34 -13.72 17.83
N GLY A 34 9.71 -14.79 18.34
CA GLY A 34 8.74 -14.70 19.43
C GLY A 34 9.35 -14.42 20.81
N PHE A 35 10.65 -14.68 20.99
CA PHE A 35 11.29 -14.64 22.32
C PHE A 35 12.34 -13.52 22.50
N PHE A 36 12.87 -12.91 21.44
CA PHE A 36 13.80 -11.78 21.55
C PHE A 36 13.74 -10.96 20.25
N GLY A 37 13.29 -9.70 20.26
CA GLY A 37 13.50 -8.85 19.06
C GLY A 37 12.53 -7.70 18.85
N PHE A 38 12.88 -6.56 19.42
CA PHE A 38 12.55 -5.23 18.89
C PHE A 38 12.82 -5.15 17.37
N GLY A 39 11.88 -4.58 16.60
CA GLY A 39 12.20 -3.92 15.34
C GLY A 39 11.59 -4.54 14.08
N GLY A 40 10.51 -3.93 13.59
CA GLY A 40 9.92 -4.26 12.30
C GLY A 40 8.89 -3.24 11.83
N ARG A 41 9.24 -1.94 11.80
CA ARG A 41 8.36 -0.84 11.33
C ARG A 41 8.82 -0.17 10.04
N LYS A 42 9.80 -0.74 9.33
CA LYS A 42 10.51 -0.04 8.24
C LYS A 42 9.86 -0.22 6.86
N GLU A 43 9.06 -1.26 6.68
CA GLU A 43 8.59 -1.65 5.35
C GLU A 43 7.24 -1.03 4.96
N GLU A 44 6.42 -0.68 5.94
CA GLU A 44 5.12 0.00 5.77
C GLU A 44 5.26 1.33 5.00
N ILE A 45 6.43 1.97 5.12
CA ILE A 45 6.76 3.27 4.53
C ILE A 45 7.18 3.14 3.05
N ALA A 46 7.56 1.93 2.61
CA ALA A 46 8.07 1.72 1.25
C ALA A 46 6.96 1.69 0.19
N ARG A 47 5.79 1.11 0.52
CA ARG A 47 4.71 0.83 -0.43
C ARG A 47 4.13 2.11 -1.05
N LEU A 48 3.85 2.04 -2.35
CA LEU A 48 3.20 3.11 -3.13
C LEU A 48 1.67 2.97 -3.05
N PRO A 49 0.92 4.06 -3.24
CA PRO A 49 -0.53 3.98 -3.36
C PRO A 49 -0.92 3.19 -4.62
N THR A 50 -2.03 2.46 -4.55
CA THR A 50 -2.54 1.64 -5.66
C THR A 50 -3.98 2.02 -5.98
N ALA A 51 -4.37 1.93 -7.25
CA ALA A 51 -5.73 2.23 -7.69
C ALA A 51 -6.37 0.99 -8.32
N SER A 52 -7.56 0.62 -7.87
CA SER A 52 -8.44 -0.34 -8.52
C SER A 52 -9.42 0.44 -9.38
N THR A 53 -9.04 0.67 -10.64
CA THR A 53 -9.83 1.49 -11.58
C THR A 53 -11.21 0.91 -11.85
N CYS A 54 -11.33 -0.44 -11.92
CA CYS A 54 -12.62 -1.12 -12.10
C CYS A 54 -13.62 -0.87 -10.97
N PHE A 55 -13.14 -0.49 -9.78
CA PHE A 55 -13.95 -0.24 -8.59
C PHE A 55 -13.87 1.21 -8.11
N ASN A 56 -13.30 2.11 -8.92
CA ASN A 56 -13.12 3.52 -8.57
C ASN A 56 -12.48 3.74 -7.19
N LEU A 57 -11.53 2.87 -6.81
CA LEU A 57 -10.97 2.82 -5.47
C LEU A 57 -9.49 3.20 -5.50
N LEU A 58 -9.10 4.21 -4.72
CA LEU A 58 -7.70 4.53 -4.43
C LEU A 58 -7.34 4.03 -3.03
N LYS A 59 -6.40 3.09 -2.94
CA LYS A 59 -5.87 2.52 -1.70
C LYS A 59 -4.61 3.26 -1.29
N LEU A 60 -4.64 3.87 -0.11
CA LEU A 60 -3.51 4.58 0.47
C LEU A 60 -2.93 3.78 1.64
N PRO A 61 -1.63 3.43 1.62
CA PRO A 61 -0.94 2.96 2.82
C PRO A 61 -1.06 3.98 3.95
N ASN A 62 -1.03 3.51 5.19
CA ASN A 62 -1.05 4.38 6.37
C ASN A 62 0.30 5.11 6.53
N TYR A 63 0.49 6.22 5.83
CA TYR A 63 1.70 7.01 5.91
C TYR A 63 1.78 7.82 7.21
N ASN A 64 2.92 7.75 7.90
CA ASN A 64 3.16 8.46 9.16
C ASN A 64 3.20 9.99 9.04
N SER A 65 3.25 10.55 7.84
CA SER A 65 3.31 11.99 7.61
C SER A 65 2.68 12.39 6.28
N ARG A 66 2.04 13.56 6.26
CA ARG A 66 1.45 14.17 5.05
C ARG A 66 2.49 14.41 3.96
N SER A 67 3.73 14.76 4.33
CA SER A 67 4.81 14.98 3.35
C SER A 67 5.13 13.69 2.59
N VAL A 68 5.24 12.57 3.31
CA VAL A 68 5.50 11.25 2.71
C VAL A 68 4.36 10.84 1.78
N LEU A 69 3.10 10.99 2.22
CA LEU A 69 1.93 10.70 1.38
C LEU A 69 1.97 11.52 0.09
N ARG A 70 2.20 12.83 0.19
CA ARG A 70 2.26 13.73 -0.96
C ARG A 70 3.34 13.30 -1.95
N ASP A 71 4.54 13.02 -1.47
CA ASP A 71 5.69 12.72 -2.32
C ASP A 71 5.51 11.34 -2.99
N LYS A 72 5.01 10.34 -2.26
CA LYS A 72 4.67 9.00 -2.78
C LYS A 72 3.52 9.03 -3.77
N LEU A 73 2.46 9.80 -3.49
CA LEU A 73 1.34 9.98 -4.40
C LEU A 73 1.80 10.69 -5.68
N ARG A 74 2.54 11.80 -5.55
CA ARG A 74 3.12 12.50 -6.71
C ARG A 74 3.99 11.58 -7.55
N TYR A 75 4.79 10.73 -6.91
CA TYR A 75 5.56 9.71 -7.62
C TYR A 75 4.64 8.76 -8.38
N ALA A 76 3.66 8.14 -7.71
CA ALA A 76 2.79 7.13 -8.32
C ALA A 76 1.97 7.65 -9.52
N ILE A 77 1.48 8.89 -9.47
CA ILE A 77 0.72 9.47 -10.60
C ILE A 77 1.66 9.78 -11.79
N ARG A 78 2.93 10.12 -11.53
CA ARG A 78 3.92 10.52 -12.57
C ARG A 78 4.74 9.35 -13.10
N SER A 79 4.89 8.28 -12.34
CA SER A 79 5.70 7.13 -12.70
C SER A 79 5.12 6.32 -13.86
N ASN A 80 3.93 6.67 -14.35
CA ASN A 80 3.25 6.05 -15.49
C ASN A 80 3.24 4.51 -15.45
N ALA A 81 3.27 3.96 -14.23
CA ALA A 81 3.12 2.53 -13.98
C ALA A 81 1.69 2.19 -14.42
N GLY A 82 1.58 1.54 -15.57
CA GLY A 82 0.32 1.16 -16.18
C GLY A 82 -0.34 0.02 -15.41
N PHE A 83 -1.28 -0.66 -16.06
CA PHE A 83 -1.87 -1.87 -15.52
C PHE A 83 -0.81 -2.98 -15.51
N GLU A 84 -0.26 -3.33 -14.34
CA GLU A 84 0.29 -4.66 -14.15
C GLU A 84 -0.90 -5.63 -14.15
N LEU A 85 -1.31 -6.02 -15.35
CA LEU A 85 -2.27 -7.10 -15.58
C LEU A 85 -1.57 -8.39 -15.16
N SER A 86 -1.84 -8.87 -13.94
CA SER A 86 -1.60 -10.27 -13.53
C SER A 86 -2.52 -11.22 -14.27
#